data_AF-A0A938LT78-F1
#
_entry.id   AF-A0A938LT78-F1
#
_cell.length_a   1.000
_cell.length_b   1.000
_cell.length_c   1.000
_cell.angle_alpha   90.00
_cell.angle_beta   90.00
_cell.angle_gamma   90.00
#
_symmetry.space_group_name_H-M   'P 1'
#
loop_
_entity.id
_entity.type
_entity.pdbx_description
1 polymer ?
#
loop_
_entity_poly.entity_id
_entity_poly.type
_entity_poly.pdbx_seq_one_letter_code
_entity_poly.pdbx_strand_id
1 'polypeptide(L)'
;MTDIQSTWGKGDTSPEARRVQYDLCRRMSLGQRLELAFDMCDTGRALAMAGLRMRHPEASEEQLQRLWARQHLGRELFERVYGAETHE
;
A
#
# COMPACT_ATOMS: atom_id res chain seq x y z
N MET A 1 -21.99 17.72 26.79
CA MET A 1 -21.61 17.68 25.36
C MET A 1 -20.11 17.81 25.31
N THR A 2 -19.40 16.68 25.29
CA THR A 2 -17.93 16.65 25.32
C THR A 2 -17.39 17.26 24.04
N ASP A 3 -16.53 18.27 24.20
CA ASP A 3 -15.91 19.01 23.11
C ASP A 3 -14.94 18.08 22.34
N ILE A 4 -15.40 17.59 21.17
CA ILE A 4 -14.65 16.69 20.27
C ILE A 4 -13.50 17.44 19.57
N GLN A 5 -13.29 18.73 19.82
CA GLN A 5 -12.31 19.52 19.07
C GLN A 5 -10.84 19.41 19.55
N SER A 6 -10.56 18.78 20.70
CA SER A 6 -9.26 18.98 21.39
C SER A 6 -8.19 17.87 21.25
N THR A 7 -8.40 16.81 20.46
CA THR A 7 -7.35 15.77 20.28
C THR A 7 -6.43 16.01 19.08
N TRP A 8 -6.83 16.86 18.12
CA TRP A 8 -6.10 17.08 16.86
C TRP A 8 -4.83 17.96 16.99
N GLY A 9 -4.62 18.56 18.15
CA GLY A 9 -3.48 19.43 18.47
C GLY A 9 -2.27 18.73 19.12
N LYS A 10 -2.38 17.44 19.49
CA LYS A 10 -1.29 16.66 20.10
C LYS A 10 -0.86 15.49 19.22
N GLY A 11 -0.53 15.77 17.95
CA GLY A 11 0.11 14.79 17.06
C GLY A 11 1.62 14.99 17.04
N ASP A 12 2.39 13.93 16.75
CA ASP A 12 3.83 14.00 16.46
C ASP A 12 4.16 15.03 15.37
N THR A 13 3.22 15.25 14.44
CA THR A 13 3.28 16.32 13.44
C THR A 13 2.76 17.65 13.97
N SER A 14 3.63 18.66 14.02
CA SER A 14 3.26 20.03 14.41
C SER A 14 2.22 20.66 13.46
N PRO A 15 1.42 21.63 13.93
CA PRO A 15 0.46 22.35 13.08
C PRO A 15 1.10 23.03 11.86
N GLU A 16 2.32 23.54 12.00
CA GLU A 16 3.09 24.20 10.94
C GLU A 16 3.50 23.19 9.87
N ALA A 17 4.06 22.05 10.27
CA ALA A 17 4.45 20.98 9.35
C ALA A 17 3.24 20.44 8.58
N ARG A 18 2.09 20.26 9.25
CA ARG A 18 0.83 19.86 8.63
C ARG A 18 0.34 20.88 7.60
N ARG A 19 0.46 22.18 7.90
CA ARG A 19 0.08 23.25 6.96
C ARG A 19 0.93 23.20 5.70
N VAL A 20 2.25 23.03 5.84
CA VAL A 20 3.18 22.87 4.72
C VAL A 20 2.80 21.65 3.87
N GLN A 21 2.53 20.50 4.50
CA GLN A 21 2.08 19.29 3.79
C GLN A 21 0.82 19.55 2.95
N TYR A 22 -0.20 20.19 3.54
CA TYR A 22 -1.44 20.51 2.83
C TYR A 22 -1.22 21.48 1.68
N ASP A 23 -0.39 22.49 1.86
CA ASP A 23 -0.08 23.47 0.80
C ASP A 23 0.66 22.80 -0.36
N LEU A 24 1.59 21.87 -0.08
CA LEU A 24 2.24 21.06 -1.10
C LEU A 24 1.23 20.19 -1.87
N CYS A 25 0.38 19.46 -1.15
CA CYS A 25 -0.65 18.61 -1.77
C CYS A 25 -1.64 19.42 -2.62
N ARG A 26 -2.02 20.63 -2.20
CA ARG A 26 -2.93 21.51 -2.95
C ARG A 26 -2.29 22.09 -4.21
N ARG A 27 -0.97 22.25 -4.23
CA ARG A 27 -0.22 22.79 -5.38
C ARG A 27 0.13 21.73 -6.42
N MET A 28 0.06 20.45 -6.07
CA MET A 28 0.29 19.36 -7.02
C MET A 28 -0.74 19.41 -8.15
N SER A 29 -0.25 19.35 -9.39
CA SER A 29 -1.09 19.08 -10.55
C SER A 29 -1.71 17.67 -10.47
N LEU A 30 -2.74 17.41 -11.28
CA LEU A 30 -3.33 16.08 -11.34
C LEU A 30 -2.31 15.00 -11.74
N GLY A 31 -1.40 15.30 -12.68
CA GLY A 31 -0.35 14.40 -13.12
C GLY A 31 0.61 14.02 -11.99
N GLN A 32 1.15 15.02 -11.29
CA GLN A 32 2.05 14.79 -10.14
C GLN A 32 1.38 13.98 -9.02
N ARG A 33 0.08 14.21 -8.81
CA ARG A 33 -0.67 13.46 -7.81
C ARG A 33 -0.90 12.00 -8.23
N LEU A 34 -1.06 11.73 -9.52
CA LEU A 34 -1.15 10.36 -10.05
C LEU A 34 0.20 9.65 -10.02
N GLU A 35 1.28 10.33 -10.37
CA GLU A 35 2.66 9.81 -10.23
C GLU A 35 2.93 9.39 -8.78
N LEU A 36 2.65 10.28 -7.82
CA LEU A 36 2.80 9.95 -6.40
C LEU A 36 1.94 8.76 -5.98
N ALA A 37 0.72 8.63 -6.51
CA ALA A 37 -0.15 7.50 -6.20
C ALA A 37 0.42 6.17 -6.74
N PHE A 38 0.99 6.16 -7.95
CA PHE A 38 1.63 4.98 -8.51
C PHE A 38 2.91 4.61 -7.76
N ASP A 39 3.74 5.59 -7.40
CA ASP A 39 4.93 5.38 -6.57
C ASP A 39 4.57 4.76 -5.21
N MET A 40 3.46 5.20 -4.62
CA MET A 40 2.93 4.61 -3.38
C MET A 40 2.52 3.14 -3.57
N CYS A 41 1.86 2.81 -4.68
CA CYS A 41 1.51 1.42 -5.01
C CYS A 41 2.75 0.53 -5.16
N ASP A 42 3.77 1.01 -5.88
CA ASP A 42 5.02 0.27 -6.09
C ASP A 42 5.79 0.08 -4.78
N THR A 43 5.86 1.11 -3.95
CA THR A 43 6.45 1.03 -2.61
C THR A 43 5.70 0.04 -1.73
N GLY A 44 4.36 0.09 -1.73
CA GLY A 44 3.52 -0.86 -0.99
C GLY A 44 3.76 -2.30 -1.43
N ARG A 45 3.88 -2.55 -2.73
CA ARG A 45 4.21 -3.86 -3.29
C ARG A 45 5.59 -4.34 -2.84
N ALA A 46 6.60 -3.47 -2.88
CA ALA A 46 7.96 -3.81 -2.44
C ALA A 46 7.99 -4.21 -0.96
N LEU A 47 7.30 -3.46 -0.10
CA LEU A 47 7.18 -3.77 1.33
C LEU A 47 6.44 -5.10 1.56
N ALA A 48 5.35 -5.34 0.85
CA ALA A 48 4.60 -6.60 0.94
C ALA A 48 5.46 -7.79 0.53
N MET A 49 6.22 -7.67 -0.57
CA MET A 49 7.13 -8.72 -1.04
C MET A 49 8.28 -8.96 -0.07
N ALA A 50 8.85 -7.92 0.54
CA ALA A 50 9.87 -8.06 1.58
C ALA A 50 9.32 -8.83 2.79
N GLY A 51 8.12 -8.48 3.25
CA GLY A 51 7.45 -9.21 4.33
C GLY A 51 7.14 -10.68 3.98
N LEU A 52 6.82 -10.99 2.72
CA LEU A 52 6.64 -12.37 2.27
C LEU A 52 7.95 -13.15 2.28
N ARG A 53 9.06 -12.58 1.79
CA ARG A 53 10.40 -13.20 1.84
C ARG A 53 10.82 -13.51 3.28
N MET A 54 10.54 -12.60 4.21
CA MET A 54 10.84 -12.82 5.64
C MET A 54 10.04 -13.98 6.25
N ARG A 55 8.78 -14.17 5.84
CA ARG A 55 7.90 -15.24 6.36
C ARG A 55 8.07 -16.57 5.63
N HIS A 56 8.53 -16.55 4.39
CA HIS A 56 8.70 -17.72 3.53
C HIS A 56 10.11 -17.72 2.92
N PRO A 57 11.16 -17.94 3.74
CA PRO A 57 12.55 -17.84 3.28
C PRO A 57 12.92 -18.87 2.20
N GLU A 58 12.24 -20.01 2.16
CA GLU A 58 12.47 -21.08 1.19
C GLU A 58 11.62 -20.95 -0.09
N ALA A 59 10.73 -19.96 -0.16
CA ALA A 59 9.85 -19.80 -1.31
C ALA A 59 10.61 -19.23 -2.51
N SER A 60 10.35 -19.80 -3.69
CA SER A 60 10.82 -19.22 -4.95
C SER A 60 10.15 -17.86 -5.22
N GLU A 61 10.75 -17.04 -6.08
CA GLU A 61 10.14 -15.76 -6.46
C GLU A 61 8.74 -15.94 -7.04
N GLU A 62 8.51 -16.98 -7.84
CA GLU A 62 7.19 -17.31 -8.39
C GLU A 62 6.17 -17.65 -7.30
N GLN A 63 6.57 -18.45 -6.31
CA GLN A 63 5.71 -18.78 -5.16
C GLN A 63 5.38 -17.51 -4.36
N LEU A 64 6.33 -16.60 -4.18
CA LEU A 64 6.11 -15.31 -3.51
C LEU A 64 5.15 -14.42 -4.30
N GLN A 65 5.29 -14.35 -5.63
CA GLN A 65 4.36 -13.61 -6.50
C GLN A 65 2.95 -14.18 -6.43
N ARG A 66 2.81 -15.51 -6.42
CA ARG A 66 1.51 -16.18 -6.28
C ARG A 66 0.87 -15.92 -4.91
N LEU A 67 1.66 -15.92 -3.84
CA LEU A 67 1.19 -15.54 -2.49
C LEU A 67 0.78 -14.06 -2.43
N TRP A 68 1.52 -13.16 -3.07
CA TRP A 68 1.16 -11.75 -3.18
C TRP A 68 -0.16 -11.59 -3.95
N ALA A 69 -0.29 -12.24 -5.10
CA ALA A 69 -1.48 -12.20 -5.95
C ALA A 69 -2.73 -12.72 -5.21
N ARG A 70 -2.59 -13.82 -4.46
CA ARG A 70 -3.69 -14.40 -3.65
C ARG A 70 -4.22 -13.42 -2.60
N GLN A 71 -3.35 -12.59 -2.01
CA GLN A 71 -3.75 -11.58 -1.04
C GLN A 71 -4.45 -10.37 -1.67
N HIS A 72 -4.07 -9.97 -2.89
CA HIS A 72 -4.52 -8.71 -3.50
C HIS A 72 -5.69 -8.86 -4.48
N LEU A 73 -5.77 -9.98 -5.20
CA LEU A 73 -6.83 -10.20 -6.20
C LEU A 73 -8.14 -10.70 -5.57
N GLY A 74 -8.09 -11.21 -4.33
CA GLY A 74 -9.19 -11.97 -3.76
C GLY A 74 -9.38 -13.32 -4.44
N ARG A 75 -10.23 -14.18 -3.86
CA ARG A 75 -10.36 -15.58 -4.29
C ARG A 75 -10.78 -15.73 -5.75
N GLU A 76 -11.86 -15.06 -6.16
CA GLU A 76 -12.43 -15.25 -7.50
C GLU A 76 -11.42 -14.91 -8.61
N LEU A 77 -10.83 -13.72 -8.55
CA LEU A 77 -9.89 -13.25 -9.57
C LEU A 77 -8.56 -14.02 -9.50
N PHE A 78 -8.11 -14.41 -8.31
CA PHE A 78 -6.94 -15.27 -8.17
C PHE A 78 -7.15 -16.62 -8.87
N GLU A 79 -8.26 -17.31 -8.64
CA GLU A 79 -8.54 -18.60 -9.28
C GLU A 79 -8.68 -18.47 -10.81
N ARG A 80 -9.28 -17.39 -11.29
CA ARG A 80 -9.40 -17.13 -12.74
C ARG A 80 -8.06 -16.93 -13.43
N VAL A 81 -7.06 -16.39 -12.73
CA VAL A 81 -5.73 -16.09 -13.30
C VAL A 81 -4.72 -17.20 -13.01
N TYR A 82 -4.76 -17.82 -11.83
CA TYR A 82 -3.74 -18.75 -11.31
C TYR A 82 -4.28 -20.15 -10.94
N GLY A 83 -5.58 -20.41 -11.07
CA GLY A 83 -6.22 -21.66 -10.65
C GLY A 83 -6.03 -22.82 -11.64
N ALA A 84 -5.66 -22.55 -12.89
CA ALA A 84 -5.42 -23.59 -13.90
C ALA A 84 -4.09 -24.35 -13.69
N GLU A 85 -3.13 -23.78 -12.93
CA GLU A 85 -1.77 -24.30 -12.79
C GLU A 85 -1.61 -25.40 -11.72
N THR A 86 -2.70 -25.91 -11.13
CA THR A 86 -2.67 -27.04 -10.18
C THR A 86 -2.96 -28.40 -10.80
N HIS A 87 -2.64 -28.60 -12.08
CA HIS A 87 -2.66 -29.93 -12.72
C HIS A 87 -1.24 -30.38 -13.09
N GLU A 88 -0.48 -30.86 -12.11
CA GLU A 88 0.55 -31.90 -12.26
C GLU A 88 0.83 -32.58 -10.90
#